data_AF-A0A355WG74-F1
#
_entry.id   AF-A0A355WG74-F1
#
_cell.length_a   1.000
_cell.length_b   1.000
_cell.length_c   1.000
_cell.angle_alpha   90.00
_cell.angle_beta   90.00
_cell.angle_gamma   90.00
#
_symmetry.space_group_name_H-M   'P 1'
#
loop_
_entity.id
_entity.type
_entity.pdbx_description
1 polymer ?
#
loop_
_entity_poly.entity_id
_entity_poly.type
_entity_poly.pdbx_seq_one_letter_code
_entity_poly.pdbx_strand_id
1 'polypeptide(L)' 'MAGIPHDHYEPKTGVEKWLHERLPVVSILYDTLMIPTPKNLNWMWIWGIVLAFCLALQLATGIVLAMHYT' A
#
# COMPACT_ATOMS: atom_id res chain seq x y z
N MET A 1 6.75 -8.51 -9.28
CA MET A 1 7.45 -7.63 -10.24
C MET A 1 8.71 -6.96 -9.65
N ALA A 2 9.55 -7.71 -8.92
CA ALA A 2 10.86 -7.21 -8.47
C ALA A 2 12.02 -8.14 -8.87
N GLY A 3 11.74 -9.32 -9.43
CA GLY A 3 12.75 -10.34 -9.77
C GLY A 3 13.49 -10.94 -8.55
N ILE A 4 13.27 -10.40 -7.35
CA ILE A 4 13.90 -10.86 -6.11
C ILE A 4 13.06 -12.00 -5.51
N PRO A 5 13.66 -13.15 -5.14
CA PRO A 5 12.97 -14.20 -4.42
C PRO A 5 12.44 -13.70 -3.07
N HIS A 6 11.14 -13.90 -2.83
CA HIS A 6 10.47 -13.57 -1.58
C HIS A 6 9.28 -14.53 -1.38
N ASP A 7 8.87 -14.71 -0.13
CA ASP A 7 7.74 -15.59 0.19
C ASP A 7 6.42 -14.91 -0.16
N HIS A 8 5.55 -15.67 -0.83
CA HIS A 8 4.22 -15.21 -1.22
C HIS A 8 3.21 -15.39 -0.09
N TYR A 9 2.12 -14.62 -0.16
CA TYR A 9 1.03 -14.73 0.79
C TYR A 9 0.36 -16.13 0.74
N GLU A 10 0.32 -16.81 1.89
CA GLU A 10 -0.45 -18.05 2.06
C GLU A 10 -1.68 -17.82 2.96
N PRO A 11 -2.92 -18.02 2.46
CA PRO A 11 -4.12 -17.83 3.25
C PRO A 11 -4.27 -18.90 4.33
N LYS A 12 -4.37 -18.48 5.59
CA LYS A 12 -4.39 -19.39 6.75
C LYS A 12 -5.80 -19.70 7.23
N THR A 13 -6.74 -18.76 7.08
CA THR A 13 -8.13 -18.92 7.52
C THR A 13 -9.06 -19.35 6.39
N GLY A 14 -10.21 -19.97 6.73
CA GLY A 14 -11.19 -20.43 5.74
C GLY A 14 -11.79 -19.30 4.89
N VAL A 15 -11.98 -18.12 5.48
CA VAL A 15 -12.50 -16.93 4.77
C VAL A 15 -11.44 -16.35 3.83
N GLU A 16 -10.17 -16.30 4.25
CA GLU A 16 -9.07 -15.85 3.38
C GLU A 16 -8.88 -16.79 2.19
N LYS A 17 -9.00 -18.12 2.36
CA LYS A 17 -8.92 -19.08 1.25
C LYS A 17 -10.02 -18.87 0.22
N TRP A 18 -11.27 -18.75 0.67
CA TRP A 18 -12.41 -18.50 -0.21
C TRP A 18 -12.27 -17.18 -0.99
N LEU A 19 -11.79 -16.12 -0.31
CA LEU A 19 -11.57 -14.83 -0.96
C LEU A 19 -10.40 -14.90 -1.94
N HIS A 20 -9.29 -15.53 -1.57
CA HIS A 20 -8.11 -15.68 -2.41
C HIS A 20 -8.39 -16.45 -3.70
N GLU A 21 -9.23 -17.49 -3.64
CA GLU A 21 -9.64 -18.27 -4.83
C GLU A 21 -10.50 -17.47 -5.81
N ARG A 22 -11.32 -16.53 -5.32
CA ARG A 22 -12.22 -15.72 -6.16
C ARG A 22 -11.58 -14.42 -6.64
N LEU A 23 -10.91 -13.73 -5.74
CA LEU A 23 -10.29 -12.43 -5.99
C LEU A 23 -9.05 -12.27 -5.09
N PRO A 24 -7.84 -12.44 -5.64
CA PRO A 24 -6.58 -12.40 -4.88
C PRO A 24 -6.16 -10.96 -4.48
N VAL A 25 -7.06 -10.17 -3.90
CA VAL A 25 -6.75 -8.79 -3.46
C VAL A 25 -5.78 -8.78 -2.30
N VAL A 26 -5.98 -9.71 -1.35
CA VAL A 26 -5.16 -9.78 -0.14
C VAL A 26 -3.73 -10.19 -0.47
N SER A 27 -3.53 -11.11 -1.42
CA SER A 27 -2.19 -11.47 -1.88
C SER A 27 -1.51 -10.34 -2.63
N ILE A 28 -2.22 -9.61 -3.50
CA ILE A 28 -1.66 -8.42 -4.17
C ILE A 28 -1.23 -7.35 -3.15
N LEU A 29 -2.06 -7.10 -2.13
CA LEU A 29 -1.73 -6.14 -1.07
C LEU A 29 -0.50 -6.60 -0.28
N TYR A 30 -0.45 -7.88 0.10
CA TYR A 30 0.67 -8.46 0.84
C TYR A 30 1.97 -8.39 0.02
N ASP A 31 1.94 -8.82 -1.24
CA ASP A 31 3.10 -8.80 -2.14
C ASP A 31 3.62 -7.38 -2.41
N THR A 32 2.72 -6.38 -2.40
CA THR A 32 3.10 -4.97 -2.55
C THR A 32 3.76 -4.42 -1.29
N LEU A 33 3.26 -4.77 -0.12
CA LEU A 33 3.75 -4.27 1.16
C LEU A 33 5.01 -5.00 1.65
N MET A 34 5.13 -6.29 1.36
CA MET A 34 6.25 -7.15 1.78
C MET A 34 7.38 -7.25 0.76
N ILE A 35 7.48 -6.24 -0.13
CA ILE A 35 8.57 -6.21 -1.10
C ILE A 35 9.93 -6.17 -0.38
N PRO A 36 10.91 -7.01 -0.78
CA PRO A 36 12.22 -7.04 -0.16
C PRO A 36 12.93 -5.70 -0.37
N THR A 37 12.99 -4.90 0.68
CA THR A 37 13.51 -3.53 0.65
C THR A 37 14.96 -3.52 1.16
N PRO A 38 15.89 -2.81 0.51
CA PRO A 38 17.29 -2.77 0.93
C PRO A 38 17.44 -2.19 2.34
N LYS A 39 18.32 -2.78 3.16
CA LYS A 39 18.52 -2.38 4.57
C LYS A 39 19.30 -1.07 4.76
N ASN A 40 19.93 -0.55 3.70
CA ASN A 40 20.81 0.62 3.74
C ASN A 40 20.15 1.90 3.17
N LEU A 41 18.83 2.03 3.32
CA LEU A 41 18.10 3.24 2.93
C LEU A 41 18.57 4.46 3.72
N ASN A 42 18.66 5.61 3.03
CA ASN A 42 19.01 6.89 3.65
C ASN A 42 17.77 7.76 3.90
N TRP A 43 17.96 8.92 4.54
CA TRP A 43 16.89 9.88 4.83
C TRP A 43 16.22 10.51 3.61
N MET A 44 16.76 10.39 2.40
CA MET A 44 16.07 10.91 1.21
C MET A 44 14.91 10.01 0.77
N TRP A 45 14.88 8.75 1.19
CA TRP A 45 13.84 7.81 0.79
C TRP A 45 12.48 8.05 1.47
N ILE A 46 12.47 8.73 2.62
CA ILE A 46 11.21 9.02 3.34
C ILE A 46 10.36 10.08 2.64
N TRP A 47 10.91 10.86 1.71
CA TRP A 47 10.14 11.90 1.01
C TRP A 47 9.01 11.31 0.16
N GLY A 48 9.13 10.07 -0.30
CA GLY A 48 8.06 9.39 -1.02
C GLY A 48 6.78 9.24 -0.19
N ILE A 49 6.91 8.78 1.06
CA ILE A 49 5.75 8.63 1.95
C ILE A 49 5.20 9.99 2.40
N VAL A 50 6.06 11.00 2.56
CA VAL A 50 5.63 12.38 2.85
C VAL A 50 4.75 12.92 1.72
N LEU A 51 5.13 12.68 0.45
CA LEU A 51 4.31 13.11 -0.69
C LEU A 51 2.95 12.38 -0.75
N ALA A 52 2.93 11.07 -0.48
CA ALA A 52 1.68 10.31 -0.42
C ALA A 52 0.75 10.84 0.70
N PHE A 53 1.32 11.17 1.87
CA PHE A 53 0.59 11.81 2.95
C PHE A 53 0.06 13.18 2.55
N CYS A 54 0.89 14.04 1.95
CA CYS A 54 0.48 15.36 1.47
C CYS A 54 -0.66 15.26 0.45
N LEU A 55 -0.62 14.28 -0.46
CA LEU A 55 -1.69 14.06 -1.42
C LEU A 55 -3.02 13.71 -0.72
N ALA A 56 -3.00 12.73 0.18
CA ALA A 56 -4.20 12.35 0.93
C ALA A 56 -4.74 13.51 1.77
N LEU A 57 -3.85 14.27 2.42
CA LEU A 57 -4.19 15.45 3.21
C LEU A 57 -4.80 16.55 2.33
N GLN A 58 -4.23 16.85 1.16
CA GLN A 58 -4.73 17.87 0.25
C GLN A 58 -6.09 17.48 -0.35
N LEU A 59 -6.32 16.20 -0.67
CA LEU A 59 -7.62 15.73 -1.13
C LEU A 59 -8.68 15.88 -0.03
N ALA A 60 -8.38 15.42 1.19
CA ALA A 60 -9.32 15.51 2.30
C ALA A 60 -9.65 16.96 2.67
N THR A 61 -8.62 17.79 2.87
CA THR A 61 -8.81 19.21 3.21
C THR A 61 -9.39 20.01 2.04
N GLY A 62 -8.99 19.71 0.81
CA GLY A 62 -9.53 20.33 -0.40
C GLY A 62 -11.03 20.08 -0.56
N ILE A 63 -11.51 18.85 -0.31
CA ILE A 63 -12.95 18.55 -0.32
C ILE A 63 -13.68 19.34 0.76
N VAL A 64 -13.15 19.41 1.98
CA VAL A 64 -13.76 20.19 3.07
C VAL A 64 -13.82 21.68 2.73
N LEU A 65 -12.73 22.22 2.17
CA LEU A 65 -12.68 23.62 1.74
C LEU A 65 -13.67 23.88 0.60
N ALA A 66 -13.76 23.00 -0.40
CA ALA A 66 -14.70 23.12 -1.50
C ALA A 66 -16.17 23.14 -1.05
N MET A 67 -16.51 22.52 0.09
CA MET A 67 -17.86 22.59 0.66
C MET A 67 -18.19 23.96 1.28
N HIS A 68 -17.18 24.75 1.65
CA HIS A 68 -17.35 26.04 2.33
C HIS A 68 -16.90 27.24 1.46
N TYR A 69 -16.31 26.98 0.29
CA TYR A 69 -15.89 27.99 -0.66
C TYR A 69 -17.04 28.27 -1.63
N THR A 70 -17.55 29.51 -1.62
CA THR A 70 -18.54 29.99 -2.58
C THR A 70 -17.88 30.71 -3.75
#